data_AF-A0A0N4XLP0-F1
#
_entry.id   AF-A0A0N4XLP0-F1
#
_cell.length_a   1.000
_cell.length_b   1.000
_cell.length_c   1.000
_cell.angle_alpha   90.00
_cell.angle_beta   90.00
_cell.angle_gamma   90.00
#
_symmetry.space_group_name_H-M   'P 1'
#
loop_
_entity.id
_entity.type
_entity.pdbx_description
1 polymer ?
#
loop_
_entity_poly.entity_id
_entity_poly.type
_entity_poly.pdbx_seq_one_letter_code
_entity_poly.pdbx_strand_id
1 'polypeptide(L)'
;MLSQLSMMEEDMRNANAAMAGELYPLAQQKVGTVIHEGRDIAAKEVLTYEEQALVRQRCDELEQKLRLLEELARERQQSTQISQELANLQTWYAMRVVPFLATHADMGGTLNEAVDFLESHQTFVEEVVNRDASVTSALSKQAEMTAVERKKMQEFETLYERLKDVLEHRIRVGSSFVQVHKFAKDLESSFDALISLLDTNRDF
;
A
#
# COMPACT_ATOMS: atom_id res chain seq x y z
N MET A 1 -3.51 -34.52 22.13
CA MET A 1 -3.97 -33.74 20.96
C MET A 1 -4.64 -32.43 21.34
N LEU A 2 -5.72 -32.41 22.13
CA LEU A 2 -6.39 -31.16 22.54
C LEU A 2 -5.46 -30.14 23.24
N SER A 3 -4.54 -30.61 24.08
CA SER A 3 -3.51 -29.77 24.71
C SER A 3 -2.54 -29.18 23.68
N GLN A 4 -2.14 -29.94 22.65
CA GLN A 4 -1.26 -29.47 21.58
C GLN A 4 -1.95 -28.43 20.70
N LEU A 5 -3.23 -28.63 20.36
CA LEU A 5 -4.03 -27.63 19.66
C LEU A 5 -4.15 -26.33 20.46
N SER A 6 -4.26 -26.42 21.78
CA SER A 6 -4.33 -25.24 22.65
C SER A 6 -2.99 -24.48 22.69
N MET A 7 -1.85 -25.18 22.67
CA MET A 7 -0.54 -24.52 22.52
C MET A 7 -0.38 -23.89 21.14
N MET A 8 -0.78 -24.58 20.07
CA MET A 8 -0.74 -24.03 18.70
C MET A 8 -1.64 -22.81 18.52
N GLU A 9 -2.77 -22.77 19.23
CA GLU A 9 -3.66 -21.60 19.28
C GLU A 9 -2.95 -20.39 19.93
N GLU A 10 -2.27 -20.61 21.06
CA GLU A 10 -1.47 -19.58 21.73
C GLU A 10 -0.30 -19.10 20.86
N ASP A 11 0.37 -20.02 20.18
CA ASP A 11 1.41 -19.70 19.20
C ASP A 11 0.83 -18.88 18.04
N MET A 12 -0.34 -19.24 17.50
CA MET A 12 -1.04 -18.46 16.45
C MET A 12 -1.47 -17.06 16.85
N ARG A 13 -1.80 -16.86 18.12
CA ARG A 13 -2.06 -15.52 18.65
C ARG A 13 -0.81 -14.64 18.70
N ASN A 14 0.38 -15.21 18.65
CA ASN A 14 1.65 -14.47 18.74
C ASN A 14 2.51 -14.55 17.47
N ALA A 15 2.14 -15.40 16.52
CA ALA A 15 2.91 -15.69 15.32
C ALA A 15 2.75 -14.64 14.21
N ASN A 16 3.80 -14.53 13.39
CA ASN A 16 3.76 -13.83 12.11
C ASN A 16 3.13 -14.71 11.02
N ALA A 17 2.84 -14.17 9.82
CA ALA A 17 2.15 -14.96 8.80
C ALA A 17 2.95 -16.11 8.19
N ALA A 18 4.28 -16.04 8.17
CA ALA A 18 5.08 -17.19 7.73
C ALA A 18 4.87 -18.37 8.68
N MET A 19 4.91 -18.11 9.99
CA MET A 19 4.65 -19.10 11.02
C MET A 19 3.18 -19.54 11.03
N ALA A 20 2.23 -18.65 10.72
CA ALA A 20 0.81 -19.00 10.49
C ALA A 20 0.57 -19.88 9.26
N GLY A 21 1.33 -19.65 8.21
CA GLY A 21 1.34 -20.46 7.00
C GLY A 21 1.85 -21.88 7.22
N GLU A 22 2.58 -22.14 8.31
CA GLU A 22 3.07 -23.48 8.67
C GLU A 22 2.27 -24.15 9.79
N LEU A 23 1.86 -23.39 10.82
CA LEU A 23 1.18 -23.92 12.00
C LEU A 23 -0.21 -24.48 11.68
N TYR A 24 -1.01 -23.81 10.85
CA TYR A 24 -2.34 -24.33 10.49
C TYR A 24 -2.27 -25.61 9.64
N PRO A 25 -1.48 -25.69 8.55
CA PRO A 25 -1.35 -26.94 7.79
C PRO A 25 -0.84 -28.10 8.64
N LEU A 26 0.09 -27.85 9.57
CA LEU A 26 0.58 -28.86 10.50
C LEU A 26 -0.52 -29.34 11.46
N ALA A 27 -1.33 -28.42 11.99
CA ALA A 27 -2.47 -28.75 12.83
C ALA A 27 -3.52 -29.56 12.05
N GLN A 28 -3.84 -29.14 10.83
CA GLN A 28 -4.78 -29.81 9.93
C GLN A 28 -4.32 -31.24 9.61
N GLN A 29 -3.04 -31.42 9.29
CA GLN A 29 -2.48 -32.75 9.01
C GLN A 29 -2.60 -33.67 10.24
N LYS A 30 -2.13 -33.23 11.41
CA LYS A 30 -2.09 -34.07 12.61
C LYS A 30 -3.48 -34.36 13.18
N VAL A 31 -4.35 -33.36 13.20
CA VAL A 31 -5.69 -33.47 13.79
C VAL A 31 -6.65 -34.15 12.83
N GLY A 32 -6.49 -33.92 11.53
CA GLY A 32 -7.25 -34.62 10.49
C GLY A 32 -7.09 -36.14 10.58
N THR A 33 -5.86 -36.63 10.81
CA THR A 33 -5.60 -38.06 11.03
C THR A 33 -6.34 -38.58 12.26
N VAL A 34 -6.29 -37.86 13.39
CA VAL A 34 -6.92 -38.30 14.66
C VAL A 34 -8.44 -38.27 14.58
N ILE A 35 -9.03 -37.27 13.89
CA ILE A 35 -10.47 -37.24 13.62
C ILE A 35 -10.88 -38.41 12.72
N HIS A 36 -10.08 -38.71 11.69
CA HIS A 36 -10.34 -39.84 10.79
C HIS A 36 -10.32 -41.17 11.56
N GLU A 37 -9.29 -41.41 12.37
CA GLU A 37 -9.20 -42.59 13.24
C GLU A 37 -10.37 -42.68 14.22
N GLY A 38 -10.75 -41.57 14.86
CA GLY A 38 -11.91 -41.53 15.76
C GLY A 38 -13.23 -41.88 15.06
N ARG A 39 -13.44 -41.37 13.84
CA ARG A 39 -14.62 -41.72 13.03
C ARG A 39 -14.61 -43.19 12.60
N ASP A 40 -13.44 -43.73 12.27
CA ASP A 40 -13.27 -45.14 11.92
C ASP A 40 -13.58 -46.06 13.11
N ILE A 41 -13.07 -45.72 14.31
CA ILE A 41 -13.39 -46.44 15.56
C ILE A 41 -14.90 -46.42 15.81
N ALA A 42 -15.54 -45.26 15.70
CA ALA A 42 -16.98 -45.12 15.89
C ALA A 42 -17.84 -45.90 14.88
N ALA A 43 -17.28 -46.25 13.72
CA ALA A 43 -17.99 -46.94 12.64
C ALA A 43 -17.71 -48.45 12.59
N LYS A 44 -16.53 -48.90 13.03
CA LYS A 44 -16.04 -50.29 12.83
C LYS A 44 -16.00 -51.10 14.12
N GLU A 45 -15.84 -50.45 15.27
CA GLU A 45 -15.69 -51.14 16.55
C GLU A 45 -17.04 -51.33 17.25
N VAL A 46 -17.13 -52.40 18.06
CA VAL A 46 -18.30 -52.62 18.93
C VAL A 46 -18.12 -51.79 20.19
N LEU A 47 -18.70 -50.60 20.18
CA LEU A 47 -18.66 -49.65 21.29
C LEU A 47 -19.96 -49.68 22.09
N THR A 48 -19.85 -49.43 23.39
CA THR A 48 -21.00 -49.06 24.21
C THR A 48 -21.53 -47.68 23.80
N TYR A 49 -22.77 -47.38 24.19
CA TYR A 49 -23.37 -46.07 23.94
C TYR A 49 -22.53 -44.92 24.52
N GLU A 50 -21.96 -45.11 25.71
CA GLU A 50 -21.11 -44.11 26.39
C GLU A 50 -19.79 -43.89 25.64
N GLU A 51 -19.13 -44.95 25.18
CA GLU A 51 -17.89 -44.85 24.40
C GLU A 51 -18.13 -44.18 23.05
N GLN A 52 -19.23 -44.52 22.36
CA GLN A 52 -19.58 -43.89 21.09
C GLN A 52 -19.88 -42.39 21.27
N ALA A 53 -20.57 -42.02 22.35
CA ALA A 53 -20.81 -40.61 22.70
C ALA A 53 -19.49 -39.87 22.99
N LEU A 54 -18.56 -40.50 23.72
CA LEU A 54 -17.27 -39.92 24.06
C LEU A 54 -16.40 -39.70 22.82
N VAL A 55 -16.30 -40.67 21.91
CA VAL A 55 -15.54 -40.54 20.66
C VAL A 55 -16.10 -39.40 19.81
N ARG A 56 -17.43 -39.31 19.69
CA ARG A 56 -18.09 -38.23 18.96
C ARG A 56 -17.78 -36.86 19.55
N GLN A 57 -17.92 -36.71 20.86
CA GLN A 57 -17.59 -35.48 21.57
C GLN A 57 -16.14 -35.05 21.32
N ARG A 58 -15.18 -35.99 21.40
CA ARG A 58 -13.75 -35.67 21.18
C ARG A 58 -13.47 -35.26 19.74
N CYS A 59 -14.08 -35.92 18.75
CA CYS A 59 -13.98 -35.50 17.36
C CYS A 59 -14.54 -34.09 17.15
N ASP A 60 -15.70 -33.79 17.74
CA ASP A 60 -16.34 -32.47 17.64
C ASP A 60 -15.47 -31.38 18.28
N GLU A 61 -14.88 -31.64 19.45
CA GLU A 61 -13.95 -30.72 20.13
C GLU A 61 -12.69 -30.45 19.29
N LEU A 62 -12.13 -31.48 18.66
CA LEU A 62 -10.97 -31.36 17.77
C LEU A 62 -11.30 -30.55 16.51
N GLU A 63 -12.47 -30.78 15.92
CA GLU A 63 -12.94 -30.01 14.76
C GLU A 63 -13.16 -28.54 15.09
N GLN A 64 -13.78 -28.22 16.23
CA GLN A 64 -13.98 -26.83 16.66
C GLN A 64 -12.64 -26.11 16.85
N LYS A 65 -11.68 -26.75 17.53
CA LYS A 65 -10.33 -26.20 17.72
C LYS A 65 -9.60 -26.00 16.38
N LEU A 66 -9.77 -26.91 15.43
CA LEU A 66 -9.15 -26.79 14.11
C LEU A 66 -9.73 -25.62 13.30
N ARG A 67 -11.05 -25.41 13.36
CA ARG A 67 -11.71 -24.25 12.72
C ARG A 67 -11.22 -22.91 13.30
N LEU A 68 -11.05 -22.83 14.62
CA LEU A 68 -10.50 -21.63 15.25
C LEU A 68 -9.08 -21.31 14.75
N LEU A 69 -8.23 -22.33 14.58
CA LEU A 69 -6.88 -22.16 14.02
C LEU A 69 -6.92 -21.72 12.55
N GLU A 70 -7.87 -22.23 11.77
CA GLU A 70 -8.08 -21.80 10.37
C GLU A 70 -8.46 -20.32 10.30
N GLU A 71 -9.38 -19.87 11.15
CA GLU A 71 -9.78 -18.46 11.25
C GLU A 71 -8.59 -17.57 11.62
N LEU A 72 -7.82 -17.94 12.65
CA LEU A 72 -6.63 -17.21 13.07
C LEU A 72 -5.57 -17.15 11.96
N ALA A 73 -5.33 -18.26 11.25
CA ALA A 73 -4.36 -18.28 10.15
C ALA A 73 -4.79 -17.36 8.99
N ARG A 74 -6.09 -17.34 8.67
CA ARG A 74 -6.64 -16.45 7.64
C ARG A 74 -6.48 -14.97 8.02
N GLU A 75 -6.76 -14.61 9.27
CA GLU A 75 -6.55 -13.25 9.80
C GLU A 75 -5.07 -12.82 9.67
N ARG A 76 -4.14 -13.73 9.98
CA ARG A 76 -2.69 -13.46 9.83
C ARG A 76 -2.26 -13.25 8.39
N GLN A 77 -2.79 -14.04 7.47
CA GLN A 77 -2.50 -13.90 6.04
C GLN A 77 -2.98 -12.55 5.51
N GLN A 78 -4.20 -12.11 5.88
CA GLN A 78 -4.74 -10.81 5.52
C GLN A 78 -3.86 -9.66 6.07
N SER A 79 -3.47 -9.73 7.34
CA SER A 79 -2.56 -8.72 7.93
C SER A 79 -1.22 -8.61 7.19
N THR A 80 -0.66 -9.72 6.69
CA THR A 80 0.60 -9.66 5.94
C THR A 80 0.44 -9.06 4.56
N GLN A 81 -0.67 -9.32 3.88
CA GLN A 81 -0.98 -8.64 2.63
C GLN A 81 -1.08 -7.13 2.84
N ILE A 82 -1.78 -6.69 3.90
CA ILE A 82 -1.90 -5.27 4.25
C ILE A 82 -0.54 -4.64 4.56
N SER A 83 0.28 -5.30 5.36
CA SER A 83 1.66 -4.87 5.64
C SER A 83 2.49 -4.72 4.37
N GLN A 84 2.38 -5.65 3.42
CA GLN A 84 3.11 -5.58 2.16
C GLN A 84 2.61 -4.45 1.26
N GLU A 85 1.29 -4.27 1.16
CA GLU A 85 0.68 -3.15 0.41
C GLU A 85 1.16 -1.80 0.95
N LEU A 86 1.17 -1.63 2.28
CA LEU A 86 1.67 -0.43 2.93
C LEU A 86 3.17 -0.21 2.68
N ALA A 87 3.98 -1.27 2.78
CA ALA A 87 5.41 -1.20 2.50
C ALA A 87 5.69 -0.80 1.04
N ASN A 88 4.90 -1.29 0.09
CA ASN A 88 5.01 -0.94 -1.32
C ASN A 88 4.70 0.56 -1.55
N LEU A 89 3.65 1.09 -0.90
CA LEU A 89 3.31 2.51 -0.96
C LEU A 89 4.41 3.40 -0.37
N GLN A 90 4.93 3.03 0.81
CA GLN A 90 6.03 3.74 1.46
C GLN A 90 7.31 3.71 0.63
N THR A 91 7.62 2.56 0.02
CA THR A 91 8.78 2.40 -0.86
C THR A 91 8.64 3.25 -2.10
N TRP A 92 7.47 3.26 -2.75
CA TRP A 92 7.22 4.13 -3.89
C TRP A 92 7.41 5.60 -3.50
N TYR A 93 6.87 6.04 -2.37
CA TYR A 93 7.05 7.42 -1.91
C TYR A 93 8.54 7.75 -1.69
N ALA A 94 9.26 6.89 -0.97
CA ALA A 94 10.67 7.11 -0.65
C ALA A 94 11.58 7.07 -1.90
N MET A 95 11.30 6.17 -2.84
CA MET A 95 12.17 5.92 -3.99
C MET A 95 11.79 6.71 -5.23
N ARG A 96 10.56 7.21 -5.32
CA ARG A 96 10.05 7.91 -6.50
C ARG A 96 9.68 9.35 -6.20
N VAL A 97 8.85 9.59 -5.19
CA VAL A 97 8.36 10.94 -4.85
C VAL A 97 9.47 11.81 -4.29
N VAL A 98 10.18 11.33 -3.26
CA VAL A 98 11.23 12.14 -2.61
C VAL A 98 12.33 12.55 -3.58
N PRO A 99 12.89 11.64 -4.42
CA PRO A 99 13.88 12.02 -5.41
C PRO A 99 13.33 12.99 -6.45
N PHE A 100 12.12 12.76 -6.97
CA PHE A 100 11.51 13.65 -7.95
C PHE A 100 11.40 15.08 -7.44
N LEU A 101 10.88 15.27 -6.22
CA LEU A 101 10.71 16.59 -5.62
C LEU A 101 12.05 17.29 -5.36
N ALA A 102 13.09 16.51 -5.05
CA ALA A 102 14.44 17.02 -4.80
C ALA A 102 15.14 17.43 -6.10
N THR A 103 15.02 16.64 -7.18
CA THR A 103 15.68 16.95 -8.46
C THR A 103 14.96 18.03 -9.26
N HIS A 104 13.66 18.23 -9.04
CA HIS A 104 12.86 19.27 -9.69
C HIS A 104 12.43 20.35 -8.68
N ALA A 105 13.37 20.80 -7.85
CA ALA A 105 13.12 21.86 -6.86
C ALA A 105 13.28 23.29 -7.42
N ASP A 106 13.99 23.42 -8.54
CA ASP A 106 14.33 24.71 -9.17
C ASP A 106 13.61 24.86 -10.52
N MET A 107 13.11 26.07 -10.80
CA MET A 107 12.46 26.43 -12.06
C MET A 107 13.44 26.89 -13.15
N GLY A 108 14.72 27.05 -12.80
CA GLY A 108 15.76 27.48 -13.73
C GLY A 108 15.75 29.00 -14.01
N GLY A 109 16.66 29.41 -14.89
CA GLY A 109 16.85 30.81 -15.27
C GLY A 109 16.43 31.14 -16.71
N THR A 110 16.11 30.12 -17.50
CA THR A 110 15.73 30.27 -18.92
C THR A 110 14.30 29.80 -19.16
N LEU A 111 13.70 30.28 -20.26
CA LEU A 111 12.35 29.86 -20.67
C LEU A 111 12.26 28.33 -20.86
N ASN A 112 13.29 27.71 -21.42
CA ASN A 112 13.29 26.26 -21.66
C ASN A 112 13.30 25.47 -20.34
N GLU A 113 14.16 25.85 -19.39
CA GLU A 113 14.20 25.21 -18.07
C GLU A 113 12.88 25.38 -17.31
N ALA A 114 12.24 26.55 -17.40
CA ALA A 114 10.94 26.80 -16.80
C ALA A 114 9.83 25.92 -17.41
N VAL A 115 9.88 25.68 -18.72
CA VAL A 115 8.97 24.78 -19.43
C VAL A 115 9.21 23.34 -19.00
N ASP A 116 10.47 22.89 -18.97
CA ASP A 116 10.85 21.54 -18.53
C ASP A 116 10.41 21.27 -17.07
N PHE A 117 10.57 22.26 -16.19
CA PHE A 117 10.05 22.21 -14.83
C PHE A 117 8.52 22.02 -14.81
N LEU A 118 7.77 22.78 -15.60
CA LEU A 118 6.31 22.69 -15.62
C LEU A 118 5.85 21.34 -16.17
N GLU A 119 6.40 20.91 -17.30
CA GLU A 119 6.02 19.66 -17.97
C GLU A 119 6.34 18.43 -17.11
N SER A 120 7.50 18.41 -16.45
CA SER A 120 7.87 17.32 -15.54
C SER A 120 6.90 17.19 -14.37
N HIS A 121 6.44 18.29 -13.78
CA HIS A 121 5.44 18.26 -12.70
C HIS A 121 4.05 17.85 -13.19
N GLN A 122 3.62 18.33 -14.36
CA GLN A 122 2.35 17.92 -14.96
C GLN A 122 2.33 16.41 -15.25
N THR A 123 3.41 15.89 -15.83
CA THR A 123 3.58 14.45 -16.08
C THR A 123 3.59 13.65 -14.78
N PHE A 124 4.28 14.15 -13.74
CA PHE A 124 4.36 13.44 -12.47
C PHE A 124 3.02 13.38 -11.73
N VAL A 125 2.14 14.37 -11.91
CA VAL A 125 0.77 14.30 -11.36
C VAL A 125 0.01 13.10 -11.91
N GLU A 126 0.17 12.76 -13.19
CA GLU A 126 -0.46 11.56 -13.75
C GLU A 126 0.03 10.28 -13.05
N GLU A 127 1.33 10.21 -12.73
CA GLU A 127 1.90 9.10 -11.97
C GLU A 127 1.30 9.00 -10.56
N VAL A 128 1.07 10.15 -9.89
CA VAL A 128 0.41 10.21 -8.58
C VAL A 128 -1.05 9.77 -8.68
N VAL A 129 -1.81 10.26 -9.67
CA VAL A 129 -3.22 9.86 -9.89
C VAL A 129 -3.34 8.35 -10.11
N ASN A 130 -2.40 7.75 -10.86
CA ASN A 130 -2.35 6.30 -11.05
C ASN A 130 -2.14 5.51 -9.74
N ARG A 131 -1.72 6.15 -8.65
CA ARG A 131 -1.60 5.56 -7.31
C ARG A 131 -2.82 5.73 -6.43
N ASP A 132 -3.75 6.63 -6.76
CA ASP A 132 -4.92 6.91 -5.91
C ASP A 132 -5.76 5.66 -5.62
N ALA A 133 -5.93 4.77 -6.60
CA ALA A 133 -6.66 3.52 -6.41
C ALA A 133 -5.98 2.61 -5.37
N SER A 134 -4.65 2.54 -5.38
CA SER A 134 -3.88 1.73 -4.41
C SER A 134 -3.95 2.33 -3.02
N VAL A 135 -3.85 3.66 -2.90
CA VAL A 135 -3.98 4.38 -1.62
C VAL A 135 -5.37 4.21 -1.04
N THR A 136 -6.41 4.40 -1.86
CA THR A 136 -7.82 4.24 -1.44
C THR A 136 -8.11 2.81 -1.00
N SER A 137 -7.58 1.82 -1.72
CA SER A 137 -7.72 0.41 -1.34
C SER A 137 -7.05 0.12 0.01
N ALA A 138 -5.84 0.63 0.26
CA ALA A 138 -5.17 0.48 1.54
C ALA A 138 -5.94 1.16 2.68
N LEU A 139 -6.48 2.37 2.45
CA LEU A 139 -7.31 3.08 3.43
C LEU A 139 -8.59 2.31 3.77
N SER A 140 -9.23 1.67 2.79
CA SER A 140 -10.45 0.89 3.03
C SER A 140 -10.26 -0.30 3.99
N LYS A 141 -9.03 -0.81 4.09
CA LYS A 141 -8.64 -1.94 4.96
C LYS A 141 -8.19 -1.49 6.35
N GLN A 142 -8.37 -0.21 6.71
CA GLN A 142 -7.89 0.33 7.99
C GLN A 142 -8.48 -0.37 9.21
N ALA A 143 -9.70 -0.92 9.11
CA ALA A 143 -10.31 -1.70 10.19
C ALA A 143 -9.60 -3.05 10.44
N GLU A 144 -8.94 -3.61 9.43
CA GLU A 144 -8.22 -4.89 9.47
C GLU A 144 -6.75 -4.70 9.88
N MET A 145 -6.27 -3.46 9.96
CA MET A 145 -4.90 -3.11 10.34
C MET A 145 -4.66 -3.19 11.85
N THR A 146 -3.47 -3.67 12.21
CA THR A 146 -2.91 -3.53 13.56
C THR A 146 -2.73 -2.05 13.94
N ALA A 147 -2.54 -1.74 15.22
CA ALA A 147 -2.31 -0.37 15.67
C ALA A 147 -1.07 0.27 15.03
N VAL A 148 -0.01 -0.52 14.79
CA VAL A 148 1.22 -0.07 14.14
C VAL A 148 0.99 0.24 12.67
N GLU A 149 0.31 -0.64 11.95
CA GLU A 149 -0.04 -0.43 10.53
C GLU A 149 -0.95 0.79 10.37
N ARG A 150 -1.97 0.95 11.23
CA ARG A 150 -2.85 2.12 11.20
C ARG A 150 -2.09 3.43 11.36
N LYS A 151 -1.15 3.48 12.32
CA LYS A 151 -0.32 4.67 12.54
C LYS A 151 0.52 4.98 11.30
N LYS A 152 1.21 3.97 10.75
CA LYS A 152 2.01 4.13 9.52
C LYS A 152 1.16 4.55 8.32
N MET A 153 -0.06 4.03 8.21
CA MET A 153 -0.99 4.39 7.14
C MET A 153 -1.47 5.84 7.26
N GLN A 154 -1.78 6.30 8.47
CA GLN A 154 -2.15 7.71 8.72
C GLN A 154 -0.99 8.68 8.42
N GLU A 155 0.23 8.31 8.81
CA GLU A 155 1.44 9.08 8.47
C GLU A 155 1.63 9.14 6.95
N PHE A 156 1.46 8.02 6.25
CA PHE A 156 1.54 7.97 4.79
C PHE A 156 0.45 8.81 4.11
N GLU A 157 -0.80 8.70 4.54
CA GLU A 157 -1.94 9.48 4.02
C GLU A 157 -1.67 10.98 4.13
N THR A 158 -1.19 11.44 5.28
CA THR A 158 -0.82 12.84 5.50
C THR A 158 0.27 13.30 4.53
N LEU A 159 1.28 12.47 4.29
CA LEU A 159 2.37 12.77 3.35
C LEU A 159 1.89 12.75 1.89
N TYR A 160 0.91 11.91 1.57
CA TYR A 160 0.34 11.76 0.24
C TYR A 160 -0.57 12.92 -0.14
N GLU A 161 -1.43 13.38 0.77
CA GLU A 161 -2.24 14.58 0.52
C GLU A 161 -1.36 15.84 0.42
N ARG A 162 -0.36 15.96 1.29
CA ARG A 162 0.63 17.04 1.18
C ARG A 162 1.38 17.03 -0.16
N LEU A 163 1.66 15.85 -0.72
CA LEU A 163 2.29 15.74 -2.04
C LEU A 163 1.39 16.37 -3.12
N LYS A 164 0.09 16.08 -3.11
CA LYS A 164 -0.86 16.64 -4.07
C LYS A 164 -0.87 18.16 -4.01
N ASP A 165 -0.93 18.73 -2.80
CA ASP A 165 -0.88 20.18 -2.58
C ASP A 165 0.42 20.80 -3.13
N VAL A 166 1.56 20.15 -2.86
CA VAL A 166 2.88 20.61 -3.35
C VAL A 166 2.92 20.60 -4.87
N LEU A 167 2.44 19.55 -5.52
CA LEU A 167 2.43 19.45 -6.98
C LEU A 167 1.50 20.49 -7.60
N GLU A 168 0.29 20.66 -7.05
CA GLU A 168 -0.64 21.68 -7.52
C GLU A 168 -0.03 23.08 -7.42
N HIS A 169 0.60 23.40 -6.29
CA HIS A 169 1.24 24.69 -6.09
C HIS A 169 2.40 24.90 -7.07
N ARG A 170 3.27 23.91 -7.25
CA ARG A 170 4.41 23.99 -8.17
C ARG A 170 3.97 24.14 -9.62
N ILE A 171 2.94 23.42 -10.06
CA ILE A 171 2.38 23.57 -11.42
C ILE A 171 1.84 24.98 -11.62
N ARG A 172 1.11 25.52 -10.63
CA ARG A 172 0.56 26.87 -10.70
C ARG A 172 1.66 27.92 -10.82
N VAL A 173 2.66 27.86 -9.95
CA VAL A 173 3.79 28.80 -9.95
C VAL A 173 4.63 28.64 -11.23
N GLY A 174 4.94 27.41 -11.64
CA GLY A 174 5.67 27.13 -12.88
C GLY A 174 4.95 27.67 -14.13
N SER A 175 3.63 27.52 -14.20
CA SER A 175 2.82 28.09 -15.27
C SER A 175 2.92 29.62 -15.34
N SER A 176 2.81 30.30 -14.19
CA SER A 176 3.01 31.75 -14.12
C SER A 176 4.43 32.16 -14.51
N PHE A 177 5.45 31.41 -14.07
CA PHE A 177 6.85 31.69 -14.37
C PHE A 177 7.15 31.58 -15.88
N VAL A 178 6.63 30.54 -16.53
CA VAL A 178 6.70 30.38 -18.00
C VAL A 178 6.04 31.56 -18.72
N GLN A 179 4.88 32.05 -18.24
CA GLN A 179 4.21 33.21 -18.83
C GLN A 179 5.06 34.49 -18.72
N VAL A 180 5.74 34.70 -17.58
CA VAL A 180 6.65 35.83 -17.40
C VAL A 180 7.81 35.78 -18.40
N HIS A 181 8.43 34.62 -18.59
CA HIS A 181 9.50 34.47 -19.57
C HIS A 181 9.03 34.73 -21.01
N LYS A 182 7.84 34.25 -21.39
CA LYS A 182 7.25 34.53 -22.71
C LYS A 182 7.01 36.03 -22.89
N PHE A 183 6.42 36.69 -21.90
CA PHE A 183 6.20 38.12 -21.93
C PHE A 183 7.50 38.92 -22.07
N ALA A 184 8.55 38.55 -21.33
CA ALA A 184 9.86 39.21 -21.45
C ALA A 184 10.43 39.12 -22.87
N LYS A 185 10.31 37.94 -23.51
CA LYS A 185 10.75 37.72 -24.89
C LYS A 185 9.93 38.53 -25.91
N ASP A 186 8.63 38.62 -25.72
CA ASP A 186 7.75 39.41 -26.58
C ASP A 186 8.06 40.92 -26.45
N LEU A 187 8.37 41.37 -25.23
CA LEU A 187 8.79 42.74 -24.96
C LEU A 187 10.13 43.07 -25.62
N GLU A 188 11.13 42.19 -25.49
CA GLU A 188 12.42 42.31 -26.17
C GLU A 188 12.24 42.41 -27.68
N SER A 189 11.46 41.51 -28.27
CA SER A 189 11.15 41.50 -29.71
C SER A 189 10.46 42.80 -30.16
N SER A 190 9.60 43.37 -29.31
CA SER A 190 8.92 44.65 -29.58
C SER A 190 9.90 45.82 -29.56
N PHE A 191 10.87 45.84 -28.64
CA PHE A 191 11.92 46.84 -28.61
C PHE A 191 12.86 46.74 -29.81
N ASP A 192 13.25 45.53 -30.22
CA ASP A 192 14.07 45.33 -31.41
C ASP A 192 13.38 45.84 -32.68
N ALA A 193 12.07 45.61 -32.80
CA ALA A 193 11.27 46.15 -33.90
C ALA A 193 11.24 47.69 -33.91
N LEU A 194 11.12 48.33 -32.74
CA LEU A 194 11.18 49.79 -32.62
C LEU A 194 12.54 50.36 -32.99
N ILE A 195 13.64 49.71 -32.57
CA ILE A 195 15.00 50.10 -32.94
C ILE A 195 15.18 50.00 -34.45
N SER A 196 14.75 48.90 -35.06
CA SER A 196 14.80 48.72 -36.51
C SER A 196 14.02 49.81 -37.27
N LEU A 197 12.84 50.20 -36.79
CA LEU A 197 12.06 51.31 -37.37
C LEU A 197 12.76 52.67 -37.23
N LEU A 198 13.43 52.93 -36.10
CA LEU A 198 14.20 54.15 -35.89
C LEU A 198 15.41 54.21 -36.81
N ASP A 199 16.14 53.10 -36.96
CA ASP A 199 17.30 53.02 -37.85
C ASP A 199 16.88 53.18 -39.31
N THR A 200 15.76 52.58 -39.72
CA THR A 200 15.22 52.73 -41.09
C THR A 200 14.78 54.17 -41.39
N ASN A 201 14.34 54.94 -40.38
CA ASN A 201 13.97 56.35 -40.55
C ASN A 201 15.17 57.32 -40.45
N ARG A 202 16.36 56.85 -40.08
CA ARG A 202 17.58 57.68 -40.03
C ARG A 202 18.23 57.91 -41.41
N ASP A 203 17.85 57.11 -42.39
CA ASP A 203 18.38 57.14 -43.76
C ASP A 203 17.54 58.03 -44.73
N PHE A 204 16.62 58.84 -44.21
CA PHE A 204 15.87 59.89 -44.91
C PHE A 204 16.20 61.29 -44.36
#